data_AF-A0A4Q9R810-F1
#
_entry.id   AF-A0A4Q9R810-F1
#
_cell.length_a   1.000
_cell.length_b   1.000
_cell.length_c   1.000
_cell.angle_alpha   90.00
_cell.angle_beta   90.00
_cell.angle_gamma   90.00
#
_symmetry.space_group_name_H-M   'P 1'
#
loop_
_entity.id
_entity.type
_entity.pdbx_description
1 polymer ?
#
loop_
_entity_poly.entity_id
_entity_poly.type
_entity_poly.pdbx_seq_one_letter_code
_entity_poly.pdbx_strand_id
1 'polypeptide(L)'
;MKATSLNGSTSKKRPALRLVSTKELPREDWLQIRKQGIGSSDAAAAVGLNPYKSQLELWLEKTGRDSNLPKTDPHDEESPAYWGNVLEPIVAWHYSKRTKHRVRRINAVLQHPNPELPWMLANIDREVIGTDEVQILECKTAGINGARLWKEGVPEYVQLQVMHQLAVTGKQAADVAVLLGGQTLEIHRVERDEQMIARLIELERRFWQYVETDTPPPADGSVSAELALRCLYPQDNGQVVDFSGNTGLAAAFLELKAVRQSISDKEKREAELKQMLQQAMGEATRAEFSSGYVSWRKAKDSTVLDVERMLKEKPYLQARYPKLKEGSRRFLIG
;
A
#
# COMPACT_ATOMS: atom_id res chain seq x y z
N MET A 1 22.20 32.38 50.02
CA MET A 1 21.34 32.04 48.86
C MET A 1 21.72 30.65 48.41
N LYS A 2 20.87 29.64 48.66
CA LYS A 2 21.12 28.25 48.26
C LYS A 2 20.46 28.00 46.91
N ALA A 3 21.28 27.62 45.93
CA ALA A 3 20.83 27.20 44.61
C ALA A 3 20.02 25.91 44.75
N THR A 4 18.80 25.90 44.21
CA THR A 4 17.95 24.71 44.15
C THR A 4 18.16 24.08 42.78
N SER A 5 18.80 22.92 42.77
CA SER A 5 18.97 22.08 41.57
C SER A 5 17.61 21.54 41.15
N LEU A 6 17.16 21.89 39.94
CA LEU A 6 16.04 21.22 39.28
C LEU A 6 16.53 19.87 38.75
N ASN A 7 16.28 18.82 39.53
CA ASN A 7 16.41 17.45 39.06
C ASN A 7 15.37 17.21 37.94
N GLY A 8 15.81 17.29 36.69
CA GLY A 8 15.09 16.79 35.54
C GLY A 8 14.90 15.28 35.70
N SER A 9 13.67 14.87 35.97
CA SER A 9 13.24 13.47 35.95
C SER A 9 13.40 12.91 34.53
N THR A 10 14.49 12.19 34.28
CA THR A 10 14.62 11.34 33.09
C THR A 10 13.74 10.12 33.30
N SER A 11 12.46 10.24 32.94
CA SER A 11 11.53 9.11 32.85
C SER A 11 12.14 8.05 31.93
N LYS A 12 12.68 6.97 32.51
CA LYS A 12 13.15 5.79 31.77
C LYS A 12 12.01 5.29 30.88
N LYS A 13 12.19 5.35 29.56
CA LYS A 13 11.22 4.83 28.59
C LYS A 13 11.00 3.34 28.88
N ARG A 14 9.74 2.95 29.08
CA ARG A 14 9.36 1.55 29.34
C ARG A 14 9.60 0.74 28.04
N PRO A 15 10.05 -0.53 28.12
CA PRO A 15 10.18 -1.38 26.94
C PRO A 15 8.82 -1.78 26.39
N ALA A 16 8.73 -2.05 25.09
CA ALA A 16 7.50 -2.58 24.47
C ALA A 16 6.97 -3.83 25.17
N LEU A 17 5.65 -3.92 25.23
CA LEU A 17 4.96 -5.07 25.78
C LEU A 17 4.96 -6.20 24.75
N ARG A 18 5.21 -7.44 25.17
CA ARG A 18 5.03 -8.62 24.31
C ARG A 18 3.58 -9.08 24.46
N LEU A 19 2.74 -8.76 23.47
CA LEU A 19 1.31 -9.05 23.51
C LEU A 19 1.03 -10.55 23.32
N VAL A 20 1.64 -11.16 22.31
CA VAL A 20 1.49 -12.59 22.01
C VAL A 20 2.78 -13.17 21.43
N SER A 21 3.06 -14.43 21.73
CA SER A 21 4.10 -15.21 21.03
C SER A 21 3.60 -15.66 19.66
N THR A 22 4.43 -15.59 18.63
CA THR A 22 4.07 -16.01 17.26
C THR A 22 4.70 -17.33 16.84
N LYS A 23 5.40 -18.05 17.73
CA LYS A 23 6.14 -19.28 17.38
C LYS A 23 5.24 -20.41 16.87
N GLU A 24 4.06 -20.56 17.46
CA GLU A 24 3.10 -21.64 17.18
C GLU A 24 1.69 -21.05 16.94
N LEU A 25 1.62 -19.74 16.68
CA LEU A 25 0.35 -19.05 16.50
C LEU A 25 -0.18 -19.34 15.09
N PRO A 26 -1.38 -19.93 14.95
CA PRO A 26 -2.01 -20.10 13.65
C PRO A 26 -2.12 -18.78 12.91
N ARG A 27 -1.99 -18.82 11.58
CA ARG A 27 -2.03 -17.61 10.75
C ARG A 27 -3.33 -16.81 10.95
N GLU A 28 -4.46 -17.49 11.09
CA GLU A 28 -5.74 -16.82 11.30
C GLU A 28 -5.78 -16.07 12.64
N ASP A 29 -5.35 -16.70 13.74
CA ASP A 29 -5.26 -16.04 15.05
C ASP A 29 -4.29 -14.85 15.01
N TRP A 30 -3.17 -14.99 14.30
CA TRP A 30 -2.25 -13.88 14.08
C TRP A 30 -2.90 -12.71 13.31
N LEU A 31 -3.69 -13.00 12.27
CA LEU A 31 -4.45 -11.98 11.55
C LEU A 31 -5.49 -11.30 12.45
N GLN A 32 -6.19 -12.06 13.29
CA GLN A 32 -7.17 -11.50 14.24
C GLN A 32 -6.50 -10.56 15.25
N ILE A 33 -5.34 -10.92 15.80
CA ILE A 33 -4.58 -10.05 16.71
C ILE A 33 -4.15 -8.76 15.98
N ARG A 34 -3.72 -8.87 14.73
CA ARG A 34 -3.37 -7.69 13.92
C ARG A 34 -4.55 -6.79 13.58
N LYS A 35 -5.79 -7.27 13.64
CA LYS A 35 -6.99 -6.43 13.48
C LYS A 35 -7.24 -5.55 14.72
N GLN A 36 -6.68 -5.90 15.88
CA GLN A 36 -6.85 -5.16 17.14
C GLN A 36 -6.02 -3.87 17.24
N GLY A 37 -5.20 -3.55 16.22
CA GLY A 37 -4.38 -2.36 16.21
C GLY A 37 -3.81 -2.04 14.83
N ILE A 38 -3.05 -0.97 14.75
CA ILE A 38 -2.25 -0.57 13.58
C ILE A 38 -0.91 -1.27 13.69
N GLY A 39 -0.60 -2.13 12.71
CA GLY A 39 0.72 -2.75 12.58
C GLY A 39 1.71 -1.80 11.91
N SER A 40 3.01 -2.02 12.12
CA SER A 40 4.06 -1.25 11.43
C SER A 40 3.90 -1.18 9.90
N SER A 41 3.52 -2.28 9.25
CA SER A 41 3.25 -2.29 7.80
C SER A 41 2.02 -1.49 7.37
N ASP A 42 1.13 -1.20 8.32
CA ASP A 42 -0.12 -0.47 8.09
C ASP A 42 0.09 1.04 8.25
N ALA A 43 1.18 1.46 8.91
CA ALA A 43 1.49 2.86 9.24
C ALA A 43 1.31 3.82 8.06
N ALA A 44 1.91 3.49 6.91
CA ALA A 44 1.79 4.31 5.71
C ALA A 44 0.35 4.39 5.18
N ALA A 45 -0.40 3.29 5.25
CA ALA A 45 -1.79 3.27 4.79
C ALA A 45 -2.69 4.04 5.75
N ALA A 46 -2.45 3.91 7.06
CA ALA A 46 -3.16 4.64 8.12
C ALA A 46 -2.99 6.16 7.99
N VAL A 47 -1.91 6.66 7.39
CA VAL A 47 -1.70 8.10 7.14
C VAL A 47 -1.93 8.53 5.69
N GLY A 48 -2.40 7.63 4.81
CA GLY A 48 -2.71 7.94 3.41
C GLY A 48 -1.50 8.09 2.47
N LEU A 49 -0.34 7.55 2.86
CA LEU A 49 0.93 7.63 2.10
C LEU A 49 1.41 6.24 1.60
N ASN A 50 0.52 5.25 1.58
CA ASN A 50 0.84 3.94 1.02
C ASN A 50 0.42 3.88 -0.46
N PRO A 51 1.33 3.53 -1.39
CA PRO A 51 1.03 3.51 -2.83
C PRO A 51 0.14 2.34 -3.26
N TYR A 52 -0.09 1.36 -2.39
CA TYR A 52 -0.82 0.12 -2.70
C TYR A 52 -2.14 -0.01 -1.94
N LYS A 53 -2.27 0.63 -0.77
CA LYS A 53 -3.42 0.47 0.14
C LYS A 53 -3.91 1.82 0.67
N SER A 54 -5.19 2.11 0.42
CA SER A 54 -5.90 3.29 0.93
C SER A 54 -6.25 3.15 2.42
N GLN A 55 -6.53 4.28 3.08
CA GLN A 55 -7.12 4.26 4.43
C GLN A 55 -8.44 3.50 4.47
N LEU A 56 -9.26 3.60 3.41
CA LEU A 56 -10.57 2.95 3.36
C LEU A 56 -10.45 1.42 3.32
N GLU A 57 -9.52 0.88 2.52
CA GLU A 57 -9.23 -0.56 2.52
C GLU A 57 -8.71 -1.03 3.88
N LEU A 58 -7.78 -0.29 4.48
CA LEU A 58 -7.27 -0.61 5.82
C LEU A 58 -8.40 -0.60 6.86
N TRP A 59 -9.33 0.35 6.79
CA TRP A 59 -10.48 0.41 7.69
C TRP A 59 -11.40 -0.82 7.54
N LEU A 60 -11.63 -1.31 6.32
CA LEU A 60 -12.38 -2.57 6.11
C LEU A 60 -11.65 -3.75 6.77
N GLU A 61 -10.32 -3.84 6.66
CA GLU A 61 -9.54 -4.87 7.32
C GLU A 61 -9.67 -4.81 8.85
N LYS A 62 -9.53 -3.62 9.44
CA LYS A 62 -9.58 -3.42 10.90
C LYS A 62 -10.99 -3.60 11.48
N THR A 63 -12.02 -3.36 10.70
CA THR A 63 -13.42 -3.56 11.12
C THR A 63 -14.00 -4.93 10.70
N GLY A 64 -13.21 -5.79 10.06
CA GLY A 64 -13.63 -7.14 9.67
C GLY A 64 -14.57 -7.21 8.46
N ARG A 65 -14.62 -6.15 7.63
CA ARG A 65 -15.42 -6.04 6.41
C ARG A 65 -14.62 -6.33 5.13
N ASP A 66 -13.51 -7.03 5.26
CA ASP A 66 -12.56 -7.40 4.20
C ASP A 66 -12.90 -8.72 3.49
N SER A 67 -14.05 -9.33 3.75
CA SER A 67 -14.39 -10.66 3.21
C SER A 67 -14.44 -10.70 1.67
N ASN A 68 -14.88 -9.60 1.04
CA ASN A 68 -15.02 -9.50 -0.41
C ASN A 68 -13.84 -8.74 -1.05
N LEU A 69 -12.83 -8.35 -0.26
CA LEU A 69 -11.59 -7.84 -0.82
C LEU A 69 -10.78 -9.00 -1.45
N PRO A 70 -10.03 -8.74 -2.54
CA PRO A 70 -9.09 -9.72 -3.06
C PRO A 70 -8.09 -10.14 -1.97
N LYS A 71 -8.16 -11.40 -1.54
CA LYS A 71 -7.21 -11.94 -0.57
C LYS A 71 -5.97 -12.44 -1.28
N THR A 72 -4.80 -12.05 -0.79
CA THR A 72 -3.55 -12.66 -1.24
C THR A 72 -3.50 -14.11 -0.76
N ASP A 73 -3.41 -15.04 -1.71
CA ASP A 73 -3.14 -16.44 -1.40
C ASP A 73 -1.70 -16.55 -0.87
N PRO A 74 -1.48 -17.04 0.37
CA PRO A 74 -0.14 -17.21 0.93
C PRO A 74 0.75 -18.15 0.10
N HIS A 75 0.15 -19.00 -0.74
CA HIS A 75 0.84 -19.96 -1.60
C HIS A 75 0.93 -19.49 -3.05
N ASP A 76 0.55 -18.25 -3.35
CA ASP A 76 0.78 -17.65 -4.66
C ASP A 76 2.28 -17.38 -4.86
N GLU A 77 2.95 -18.32 -5.51
CA GLU A 77 4.39 -18.28 -5.83
C GLU A 77 4.75 -17.16 -6.82
N GLU A 78 3.76 -16.50 -7.44
CA GLU A 78 3.97 -15.32 -8.29
C GLU A 78 3.90 -14.01 -7.50
N SER A 79 3.40 -14.05 -6.25
CA SER A 79 3.19 -12.86 -5.45
C SER A 79 4.49 -12.30 -4.83
N PRO A 80 4.67 -10.97 -4.78
CA PRO A 80 5.77 -10.35 -4.04
C PRO A 80 5.77 -10.69 -2.55
N ALA A 81 4.60 -10.91 -1.95
CA ALA A 81 4.46 -11.25 -0.54
C ALA A 81 5.04 -12.64 -0.22
N TYR A 82 4.78 -13.63 -1.09
CA TYR A 82 5.36 -14.96 -0.97
C TYR A 82 6.90 -14.90 -0.99
N TRP A 83 7.47 -14.25 -1.99
CA TRP A 83 8.92 -14.11 -2.13
C TRP A 83 9.55 -13.30 -0.99
N GLY A 84 8.86 -12.30 -0.46
CA GLY A 84 9.30 -11.58 0.74
C GLY A 84 9.52 -12.54 1.92
N ASN A 85 8.56 -13.41 2.21
CA ASN A 85 8.66 -14.39 3.29
C ASN A 85 9.77 -15.44 3.04
N VAL A 86 9.87 -15.96 1.82
CA VAL A 86 10.88 -16.96 1.43
C VAL A 86 12.30 -16.40 1.54
N LEU A 87 12.50 -15.15 1.13
CA LEU A 87 13.83 -14.53 1.04
C LEU A 87 14.26 -13.81 2.33
N GLU A 88 13.34 -13.47 3.24
CA GLU A 88 13.66 -12.77 4.50
C GLU A 88 14.82 -13.44 5.29
N PRO A 89 14.87 -14.77 5.48
CA PRO A 89 16.00 -15.41 6.15
C PRO A 89 17.34 -15.23 5.42
N ILE A 90 17.32 -15.21 4.09
CA ILE A 90 18.52 -15.03 3.24
C ILE A 90 19.02 -13.59 3.34
N VAL A 91 18.10 -12.61 3.27
CA VAL A 91 18.42 -11.19 3.46
C VAL A 91 19.03 -10.96 4.85
N ALA A 92 18.42 -11.51 5.90
CA ALA A 92 18.93 -11.37 7.28
C ALA A 92 20.32 -12.03 7.48
N TRP A 93 20.54 -13.20 6.86
CA TRP A 93 21.85 -13.84 6.87
C TRP A 93 22.91 -12.99 6.15
N HIS A 94 22.58 -12.44 4.98
CA HIS A 94 23.50 -11.65 4.20
C HIS A 94 23.82 -10.30 4.87
N TYR A 95 22.84 -9.69 5.53
CA TYR A 95 23.03 -8.54 6.42
C TYR A 95 24.08 -8.87 7.48
N SER A 96 23.88 -9.96 8.24
CA SER A 96 24.80 -10.38 9.31
C SER A 96 26.23 -10.63 8.79
N LYS A 97 26.35 -11.23 7.60
CA LYS A 97 27.65 -11.47 6.96
C LYS A 97 28.40 -10.18 6.60
N ARG A 98 27.68 -9.15 6.11
CA ARG A 98 28.25 -7.86 5.70
C ARG A 98 28.56 -6.96 6.88
N THR A 99 27.63 -6.78 7.81
CA THR A 99 27.77 -5.85 8.94
C THR A 99 28.51 -6.46 10.13
N LYS A 100 28.64 -7.79 10.18
CA LYS A 100 29.13 -8.56 11.34
C LYS A 100 28.24 -8.49 12.57
N HIS A 101 27.09 -7.81 12.48
CA HIS A 101 26.09 -7.83 13.54
C HIS A 101 25.40 -9.19 13.61
N ARG A 102 25.04 -9.60 14.84
CA ARG A 102 24.22 -10.79 15.06
C ARG A 102 22.76 -10.38 15.09
N VAL A 103 21.88 -11.22 14.54
CA VAL A 103 20.44 -10.97 14.53
C VAL A 103 19.67 -12.17 15.07
N ARG A 104 18.51 -11.92 15.69
CA ARG A 104 17.60 -12.98 16.19
C ARG A 104 16.15 -12.65 15.89
N ARG A 105 15.30 -13.67 15.79
CA ARG A 105 13.84 -13.49 15.76
C ARG A 105 13.33 -13.16 17.15
N ILE A 106 12.38 -12.22 17.25
CA ILE A 106 11.63 -12.00 18.49
C ILE A 106 10.46 -13.00 18.60
N ASN A 107 9.82 -13.35 17.48
CA ASN A 107 8.61 -14.18 17.42
C ASN A 107 7.50 -13.67 18.37
N ALA A 108 7.22 -12.37 18.33
CA ALA A 108 6.13 -11.77 19.11
C ALA A 108 5.48 -10.62 18.34
N VAL A 109 4.20 -10.37 18.63
CA VAL A 109 3.59 -9.06 18.37
C VAL A 109 3.96 -8.16 19.56
N LEU A 110 4.60 -7.04 19.28
CA LEU A 110 4.96 -6.02 20.25
C LEU A 110 3.84 -4.97 20.30
N GLN A 111 3.60 -4.41 21.48
CA GLN A 111 2.65 -3.32 21.69
C GLN A 111 3.36 -2.15 22.36
N HIS A 112 2.98 -0.93 21.96
CA HIS A 112 3.53 0.29 22.54
C HIS A 112 3.27 0.32 24.07
N PRO A 113 4.25 0.71 24.90
CA PRO A 113 4.15 0.59 26.35
C PRO A 113 3.33 1.70 27.03
N ASN A 114 3.02 2.79 26.33
CA ASN A 114 2.07 3.80 26.80
C ASN A 114 0.64 3.24 26.78
N PRO A 115 -0.08 3.17 27.92
CA PRO A 115 -1.47 2.72 27.98
C PRO A 115 -2.46 3.52 27.14
N GLU A 116 -2.11 4.74 26.69
CA GLU A 116 -2.92 5.55 25.78
C GLU A 116 -2.73 5.18 24.29
N LEU A 117 -1.82 4.24 23.99
CA LEU A 117 -1.50 3.77 22.64
C LEU A 117 -1.61 2.23 22.52
N PRO A 118 -2.66 1.59 23.08
CA PRO A 118 -2.78 0.12 23.04
C PRO A 118 -2.97 -0.41 21.62
N TRP A 119 -3.44 0.44 20.70
CA TRP A 119 -3.64 0.13 19.29
C TRP A 119 -2.34 0.15 18.47
N MET A 120 -1.21 0.61 18.99
CA MET A 120 0.06 0.61 18.26
C MET A 120 0.77 -0.73 18.42
N LEU A 121 0.82 -1.51 17.34
CA LEU A 121 1.39 -2.86 17.31
C LEU A 121 2.56 -2.93 16.33
N ALA A 122 3.57 -3.73 16.64
CA ALA A 122 4.68 -3.97 15.73
C ALA A 122 5.05 -5.46 15.68
N ASN A 123 5.24 -5.94 14.45
CA ASN A 123 6.08 -7.09 14.19
C ASN A 123 7.37 -6.56 13.56
N ILE A 124 8.50 -7.00 14.09
CA ILE A 124 9.82 -6.72 13.50
C ILE A 124 10.40 -8.04 13.03
N ASP A 125 11.07 -8.02 11.88
CA ASP A 125 11.65 -9.23 11.30
C ASP A 125 12.74 -9.78 12.21
N ARG A 126 13.67 -8.90 12.62
CA ARG A 126 14.78 -9.26 13.51
C ARG A 126 15.13 -8.16 14.49
N GLU A 127 15.63 -8.61 15.63
CA GLU A 127 16.38 -7.78 16.56
C GLU A 127 17.88 -7.94 16.27
N VAL A 128 18.58 -6.81 16.14
CA VAL A 128 20.05 -6.77 16.08
C VAL A 128 20.58 -6.79 17.51
N ILE A 129 21.59 -7.63 17.79
CA ILE A 129 22.15 -7.85 19.12
C ILE A 129 23.68 -7.68 19.12
N GLY A 130 24.22 -7.26 20.27
CA GLY A 130 25.66 -7.09 20.47
C GLY A 130 26.23 -5.77 19.95
N THR A 131 25.36 -4.81 19.62
CA THR A 131 25.71 -3.43 19.27
C THR A 131 24.61 -2.48 19.77
N ASP A 132 25.00 -1.29 20.20
CA ASP A 132 24.08 -0.21 20.56
C ASP A 132 23.78 0.73 19.39
N GLU A 133 24.47 0.57 18.26
CA GLU A 133 24.31 1.43 17.09
C GLU A 133 22.98 1.19 16.37
N VAL A 134 22.47 -0.03 16.37
CA VAL A 134 21.23 -0.44 15.69
C VAL A 134 20.58 -1.58 16.43
N GLN A 135 19.25 -1.57 16.54
CA GLN A 135 18.54 -2.57 17.34
C GLN A 135 17.40 -3.27 16.61
N ILE A 136 17.05 -2.83 15.40
CA ILE A 136 16.04 -3.45 14.52
C ILE A 136 16.66 -3.72 13.15
N LEU A 137 16.31 -4.85 12.56
CA LEU A 137 16.52 -5.10 11.14
C LEU A 137 15.17 -5.37 10.49
N GLU A 138 14.85 -4.59 9.46
CA GLU A 138 13.73 -4.77 8.55
C GLU A 138 14.27 -5.29 7.21
N CYS A 139 13.79 -6.45 6.78
CA CYS A 139 14.19 -7.10 5.53
C CYS A 139 13.16 -6.80 4.44
N LYS A 140 13.63 -6.31 3.29
CA LYS A 140 12.79 -6.06 2.11
C LYS A 140 13.31 -6.79 0.88
N THR A 141 12.41 -7.07 -0.03
CA THR A 141 12.73 -7.54 -1.38
C THR A 141 11.99 -6.70 -2.39
N ALA A 142 12.66 -6.29 -3.46
CA ALA A 142 12.03 -5.58 -4.56
C ALA A 142 12.47 -6.17 -5.89
N GLY A 143 11.50 -6.56 -6.72
CA GLY A 143 11.76 -6.96 -8.10
C GLY A 143 12.28 -5.80 -8.95
N ILE A 144 12.58 -6.07 -10.22
CA ILE A 144 13.20 -5.09 -11.13
C ILE A 144 12.38 -3.79 -11.26
N ASN A 145 11.05 -3.89 -11.29
CA ASN A 145 10.15 -2.74 -11.37
C ASN A 145 10.04 -1.98 -10.05
N GLY A 146 10.27 -2.65 -8.92
CA GLY A 146 10.25 -2.05 -7.58
C GLY A 146 11.56 -1.36 -7.24
N ALA A 147 12.68 -1.82 -7.78
CA ALA A 147 14.01 -1.25 -7.52
C ALA A 147 14.10 0.24 -7.87
N ARG A 148 13.31 0.73 -8.84
CA ARG A 148 13.26 2.16 -9.19
C ARG A 148 12.83 3.05 -8.02
N LEU A 149 12.05 2.54 -7.07
CA LEU A 149 11.58 3.30 -5.91
C LEU A 149 12.70 3.52 -4.89
N TRP A 150 13.78 2.76 -4.97
CA TRP A 150 14.89 2.78 -4.03
C TRP A 150 16.07 3.64 -4.48
N LYS A 151 15.96 4.30 -5.65
CA LYS A 151 17.05 5.08 -6.26
C LYS A 151 17.53 6.23 -5.36
N GLU A 152 16.61 6.85 -4.63
CA GLU A 152 16.88 7.96 -3.72
C GLU A 152 16.94 7.49 -2.24
N GLY A 153 17.16 6.19 -2.02
CA GLY A 153 17.18 5.58 -0.69
C GLY A 153 15.87 4.89 -0.32
N VAL A 154 15.58 4.79 0.98
CA VAL A 154 14.42 4.06 1.50
C VAL A 154 13.11 4.75 1.05
N PRO A 155 12.17 4.05 0.39
CA PRO A 155 10.87 4.62 0.03
C PRO A 155 10.09 5.11 1.24
N GLU A 156 9.32 6.19 1.08
CA GLU A 156 8.59 6.85 2.17
C GLU A 156 7.71 5.88 2.98
N TYR A 157 6.95 5.01 2.33
CA TYR A 157 6.09 4.03 3.02
C TYR A 157 6.87 3.03 3.88
N VAL A 158 8.13 2.72 3.51
CA VAL A 158 9.02 1.87 4.32
C VAL A 158 9.63 2.67 5.46
N GLN A 159 9.98 3.94 5.23
CA GLN A 159 10.44 4.83 6.31
C GLN A 159 9.37 4.97 7.41
N LEU A 160 8.10 5.16 7.03
CA LEU A 160 6.98 5.23 7.97
C LEU A 160 6.80 3.91 8.75
N GLN A 161 6.93 2.77 8.07
CA GLN A 161 6.91 1.45 8.74
C GLN A 161 8.01 1.35 9.80
N VAL A 162 9.23 1.76 9.47
CA VAL A 162 10.38 1.69 10.39
C VAL A 162 10.23 2.69 11.53
N MET A 163 9.78 3.92 11.26
CA MET A 163 9.47 4.90 12.30
C MET A 163 8.41 4.38 13.27
N HIS A 164 7.37 3.70 12.78
CA HIS A 164 6.39 3.04 13.62
C HIS A 164 7.03 1.97 14.52
N GLN A 165 7.91 1.12 13.97
CA GLN A 165 8.62 0.11 14.77
C GLN A 165 9.48 0.76 15.86
N LEU A 166 10.20 1.84 15.55
CA LEU A 166 10.99 2.60 16.52
C LEU A 166 10.08 3.23 17.58
N ALA A 167 8.93 3.78 17.20
CA ALA A 167 7.93 4.31 18.13
C ALA A 167 7.46 3.24 19.12
N VAL A 168 6.97 2.10 18.63
CA VAL A 168 6.47 0.98 19.45
C VAL A 168 7.54 0.44 20.38
N THR A 169 8.76 0.23 19.88
CA THR A 169 9.83 -0.47 20.62
C THR A 169 10.63 0.43 21.55
N GLY A 170 10.63 1.75 21.33
CA GLY A 170 11.52 2.69 21.99
C GLY A 170 12.99 2.58 21.55
N LYS A 171 13.30 1.75 20.54
CA LYS A 171 14.64 1.61 19.97
C LYS A 171 15.06 2.88 19.23
N GLN A 172 16.37 3.06 19.05
CA GLN A 172 16.97 4.31 18.53
C GLN A 172 17.29 4.23 17.04
N ALA A 173 17.52 3.04 16.50
CA ALA A 173 17.90 2.86 15.12
C ALA A 173 17.45 1.51 14.55
N ALA A 174 17.15 1.53 13.26
CA ALA A 174 16.83 0.35 12.47
C ALA A 174 17.66 0.34 11.18
N ASP A 175 18.11 -0.83 10.77
CA ASP A 175 18.62 -1.04 9.41
C ASP A 175 17.52 -1.62 8.53
N VAL A 176 17.36 -1.05 7.33
CA VAL A 176 16.56 -1.61 6.26
C VAL A 176 17.48 -2.31 5.28
N ALA A 177 17.48 -3.64 5.27
CA ALA A 177 18.22 -4.43 4.31
C ALA A 177 17.30 -4.84 3.16
N VAL A 178 17.59 -4.38 1.94
CA VAL A 178 16.75 -4.65 0.77
C VAL A 178 17.52 -5.46 -0.29
N LEU A 179 16.92 -6.54 -0.79
CA LEU A 179 17.39 -7.25 -1.97
C LEU A 179 16.67 -6.75 -3.23
N LEU A 180 17.40 -6.00 -4.06
CA LEU A 180 16.95 -5.39 -5.30
C LEU A 180 17.27 -6.31 -6.49
N GLY A 181 16.24 -6.60 -7.28
CA GLY A 181 16.37 -7.41 -8.51
C GLY A 181 16.95 -8.81 -8.27
N GLY A 182 16.88 -9.33 -7.05
CA GLY A 182 17.39 -10.66 -6.69
C GLY A 182 18.92 -10.77 -6.51
N GLN A 183 19.68 -9.69 -6.70
CA GLN A 183 21.15 -9.76 -6.75
C GLN A 183 21.87 -8.63 -6.00
N THR A 184 21.25 -7.45 -5.91
CA THR A 184 21.86 -6.29 -5.26
C THR A 184 21.27 -6.12 -3.87
N LEU A 185 22.06 -6.43 -2.83
CA LEU A 185 21.68 -6.12 -1.46
C LEU A 185 22.16 -4.71 -1.10
N GLU A 186 21.27 -3.88 -0.59
CA GLU A 186 21.58 -2.57 0.02
C GLU A 186 21.16 -2.56 1.50
N ILE A 187 21.85 -1.76 2.30
CA ILE A 187 21.56 -1.60 3.73
C ILE A 187 21.47 -0.11 4.00
N HIS A 188 20.33 0.34 4.49
CA HIS A 188 20.04 1.73 4.78
C HIS A 188 19.77 1.89 6.27
N ARG A 189 20.53 2.75 6.94
CA ARG A 189 20.30 3.08 8.35
C ARG A 189 19.19 4.12 8.45
N VAL A 190 18.22 3.87 9.32
CA VAL A 190 17.16 4.81 9.68
C VAL A 190 17.25 5.08 11.19
N GLU A 191 17.60 6.32 11.52
CA GLU A 191 17.71 6.81 12.90
C GLU A 191 16.36 7.33 13.37
N ARG A 192 16.06 7.12 14.67
CA ARG A 192 14.83 7.58 15.29
C ARG A 192 14.69 9.10 15.19
N ASP A 193 13.57 9.53 14.62
CA ASP A 193 13.16 10.93 14.60
C ASP A 193 11.91 11.11 15.49
N GLU A 194 12.08 11.81 16.61
CA GLU A 194 10.99 12.04 17.57
C GLU A 194 9.90 12.97 17.01
N GLN A 195 10.24 13.91 16.12
CA GLN A 195 9.26 14.82 15.52
C GLN A 195 8.40 14.05 14.52
N MET A 196 9.04 13.23 13.68
CA MET A 196 8.35 12.37 12.73
C MET A 196 7.47 11.34 13.46
N ILE A 197 7.98 10.73 14.53
CA ILE A 197 7.20 9.79 15.36
C ILE A 197 6.00 10.47 16.00
N ALA A 198 6.17 11.67 16.58
CA ALA A 198 5.06 12.39 17.19
C ALA A 198 3.95 12.67 16.16
N ARG A 199 4.33 13.09 14.95
CA ARG A 199 3.38 13.34 13.87
C ARG A 199 2.72 12.05 13.36
N LEU A 200 3.49 10.97 13.23
CA LEU A 200 2.99 9.66 12.83
C LEU A 200 1.92 9.16 13.81
N ILE A 201 2.20 9.21 15.11
CA ILE A 201 1.25 8.80 16.16
C ILE A 201 -0.04 9.63 16.10
N GLU A 202 0.06 10.95 15.87
CA GLU A 202 -1.12 11.81 15.76
C GLU A 202 -2.01 11.41 14.58
N LEU A 203 -1.42 11.17 13.40
CA LEU A 203 -2.15 10.79 12.19
C LEU A 203 -2.71 9.37 12.29
N GLU A 204 -1.95 8.42 12.79
CA GLU A 204 -2.41 7.06 13.05
C GLU A 204 -3.54 7.03 14.08
N ARG A 205 -3.50 7.86 15.11
CA ARG A 205 -4.60 8.00 16.09
C ARG A 205 -5.88 8.50 15.42
N ARG A 206 -5.79 9.46 14.50
CA ARG A 206 -6.95 9.92 13.71
C ARG A 206 -7.53 8.80 12.87
N PHE A 207 -6.68 7.98 12.25
CA PHE A 207 -7.14 6.79 11.55
C PHE A 207 -7.79 5.79 12.50
N TRP A 208 -7.19 5.54 13.65
CA TRP A 208 -7.74 4.60 14.64
C TRP A 208 -9.11 5.04 15.16
N GLN A 209 -9.37 6.35 15.28
CA GLN A 209 -10.69 6.87 15.61
C GLN A 209 -11.77 6.45 14.59
N TYR A 210 -11.46 6.36 13.30
CA TYR A 210 -12.39 5.82 12.30
C TYR A 210 -12.75 4.35 12.57
N VAL A 211 -11.78 3.56 13.03
CA VAL A 211 -11.99 2.16 13.42
C VAL A 211 -12.85 2.09 14.68
N GLU A 212 -12.51 2.85 15.73
CA GLU A 212 -13.23 2.83 17.02
C GLU A 212 -14.66 3.35 16.93
N THR A 213 -14.90 4.36 16.09
CA THR A 213 -16.23 4.97 15.86
C THR A 213 -17.03 4.28 14.76
N ASP A 214 -16.48 3.22 14.17
CA ASP A 214 -17.06 2.52 13.01
C ASP A 214 -17.49 3.46 11.88
N THR A 215 -16.71 4.54 11.66
CA THR A 215 -16.97 5.54 10.63
C THR A 215 -15.92 5.39 9.53
N PRO A 216 -16.29 5.19 8.25
CA PRO A 216 -15.31 4.99 7.18
C PRO A 216 -14.49 6.28 6.94
N PRO A 217 -13.17 6.18 6.72
CA PRO A 217 -12.36 7.31 6.29
C PRO A 217 -12.77 7.77 4.87
N PRO A 218 -12.46 9.03 4.49
CA PRO A 218 -12.71 9.52 3.13
C PRO A 218 -12.00 8.66 2.07
N ALA A 219 -12.67 8.45 0.94
CA ALA A 219 -12.03 7.85 -0.23
C ALA A 219 -11.04 8.84 -0.88
N ASP A 220 -9.93 8.33 -1.40
CA ASP A 220 -8.80 9.12 -1.91
C ASP A 220 -8.64 9.08 -3.44
N GLY A 221 -9.57 8.42 -4.15
CA GLY A 221 -9.52 8.25 -5.60
C GLY A 221 -8.51 7.19 -6.09
N SER A 222 -7.86 6.46 -5.18
CA SER A 222 -6.99 5.34 -5.53
C SER A 222 -7.78 4.12 -6.02
N VAL A 223 -7.12 3.23 -6.77
CA VAL A 223 -7.66 1.92 -7.15
C VAL A 223 -8.05 1.10 -5.91
N SER A 224 -7.28 1.21 -4.83
CA SER A 224 -7.58 0.57 -3.54
C SER A 224 -8.90 1.09 -2.94
N ALA A 225 -9.11 2.42 -2.92
CA ALA A 225 -10.37 2.99 -2.44
C ALA A 225 -11.57 2.60 -3.32
N GLU A 226 -11.38 2.49 -4.64
CA GLU A 226 -12.43 1.98 -5.53
C GLU A 226 -12.82 0.53 -5.19
N LEU A 227 -11.83 -0.34 -4.99
CA LEU A 227 -12.07 -1.73 -4.57
C LEU A 227 -12.76 -1.80 -3.19
N ALA A 228 -12.33 -0.98 -2.25
CA ALA A 228 -12.93 -0.89 -0.92
C ALA A 228 -14.40 -0.44 -0.99
N LEU A 229 -14.72 0.57 -1.80
CA LEU A 229 -16.11 1.03 -2.00
C LEU A 229 -17.00 -0.07 -2.62
N ARG A 230 -16.48 -0.86 -3.56
CA ARG A 230 -17.20 -2.00 -4.12
C ARG A 230 -17.44 -3.11 -3.10
N CYS A 231 -16.47 -3.33 -2.21
CA CYS A 231 -16.59 -4.29 -1.10
C CYS A 231 -17.64 -3.83 -0.09
N LEU A 232 -17.64 -2.54 0.26
CA LEU A 232 -18.56 -1.96 1.25
C LEU A 232 -20.00 -1.88 0.73
N TYR A 233 -20.17 -1.61 -0.57
CA TYR A 233 -21.47 -1.46 -1.20
C TYR A 233 -21.62 -2.37 -2.43
N PRO A 234 -21.72 -3.70 -2.25
CA PRO A 234 -21.72 -4.65 -3.36
C PRO A 234 -23.01 -4.61 -4.20
N GLN A 235 -24.13 -4.21 -3.60
CA GLN A 235 -25.44 -4.16 -4.23
C GLN A 235 -26.08 -2.78 -4.03
N ASP A 236 -26.98 -2.39 -4.93
CA ASP A 236 -27.91 -1.30 -4.67
C ASP A 236 -29.21 -1.84 -4.03
N ASN A 237 -30.03 -0.93 -3.51
CA ASN A 237 -31.31 -1.26 -2.87
C ASN A 237 -32.48 -0.52 -3.53
N GLY A 238 -32.27 0.07 -4.72
CA GLY A 238 -33.27 0.88 -5.42
C GLY A 238 -33.67 2.21 -4.76
N GLN A 239 -33.13 2.57 -3.59
CA GLN A 239 -33.46 3.84 -2.94
C GLN A 239 -32.79 5.02 -3.63
N VAL A 240 -33.53 6.12 -3.72
CA VAL A 240 -33.03 7.41 -4.22
C VAL A 240 -32.73 8.31 -3.03
N VAL A 241 -31.53 8.87 -2.98
CA VAL A 241 -31.10 9.82 -1.97
C VAL A 241 -31.01 11.21 -2.61
N ASP A 242 -31.59 12.21 -1.96
CA ASP A 242 -31.53 13.60 -2.39
C ASP A 242 -30.38 14.33 -1.69
N PHE A 243 -29.33 14.67 -2.45
CA PHE A 243 -28.19 15.46 -1.98
C PHE A 243 -28.25 16.94 -2.39
N SER A 244 -29.36 17.42 -2.97
CA SER A 244 -29.49 18.81 -3.43
C SER A 244 -29.28 19.86 -2.33
N GLY A 245 -29.67 19.55 -1.09
CA GLY A 245 -29.43 20.39 0.09
C GLY A 245 -28.04 20.24 0.72
N ASN A 246 -27.24 19.25 0.31
CA ASN A 246 -25.89 19.05 0.83
C ASN A 246 -24.89 19.85 -0.01
N THR A 247 -24.49 21.02 0.50
CA THR A 247 -23.61 21.96 -0.23
C THR A 247 -22.28 21.32 -0.65
N GLY A 248 -21.67 20.49 0.21
CA GLY A 248 -20.42 19.82 -0.09
C GLY A 248 -20.53 18.79 -1.22
N LEU A 249 -21.54 17.91 -1.15
CA LEU A 249 -21.76 16.90 -2.19
C LEU A 249 -22.27 17.51 -3.51
N ALA A 250 -23.09 18.55 -3.44
CA ALA A 250 -23.52 19.29 -4.63
C ALA A 250 -22.34 19.97 -5.33
N ALA A 251 -21.43 20.59 -4.58
CA ALA A 251 -20.20 21.17 -5.14
C ALA A 251 -19.32 20.10 -5.79
N ALA A 252 -19.09 18.97 -5.11
CA ALA A 252 -18.32 17.85 -5.65
C ALA A 252 -18.94 17.27 -6.94
N PHE A 253 -20.28 17.18 -7.02
CA PHE A 253 -20.98 16.75 -8.22
C PHE A 253 -20.77 17.71 -9.40
N LEU A 254 -20.88 19.01 -9.18
CA LEU A 254 -20.64 20.03 -10.21
C LEU A 254 -19.18 20.02 -10.69
N GLU A 255 -18.23 19.92 -9.77
CA GLU A 255 -16.81 19.79 -10.08
C GLU A 255 -16.55 18.54 -10.93
N LEU A 256 -17.11 17.40 -10.55
CA LEU A 256 -16.97 16.16 -11.30
C LEU A 256 -17.53 16.27 -12.73
N LYS A 257 -18.66 16.96 -12.94
CA LYS A 257 -19.19 17.23 -14.29
C LYS A 257 -18.22 18.11 -15.10
N ALA A 258 -17.69 19.17 -14.50
CA ALA A 258 -16.73 20.04 -15.17
C ALA A 258 -15.43 19.32 -15.55
N VAL A 259 -14.89 18.48 -14.65
CA VAL A 259 -13.70 17.66 -14.91
C VAL A 259 -13.95 16.68 -16.06
N ARG A 260 -15.10 15.98 -16.08
CA ARG A 260 -15.44 15.06 -17.19
C ARG A 260 -15.53 15.78 -18.53
N GLN A 261 -16.13 16.97 -18.56
CA GLN A 261 -16.16 17.77 -19.79
C GLN A 261 -14.75 18.15 -20.24
N SER A 262 -13.89 18.61 -19.32
CA SER A 262 -12.51 18.95 -19.64
C SER A 262 -11.70 17.76 -20.17
N ILE A 263 -11.91 16.55 -19.63
CA ILE A 263 -11.29 15.33 -20.16
C ILE A 263 -11.75 15.07 -21.59
N SER A 264 -13.07 15.09 -21.84
CA SER A 264 -13.62 14.88 -23.18
C SER A 264 -13.09 15.90 -24.19
N ASP A 265 -12.98 17.17 -23.81
CA ASP A 265 -12.46 18.23 -24.69
C ASP A 265 -10.97 18.03 -24.99
N LYS A 266 -10.18 17.61 -23.99
CA LYS A 266 -8.75 17.30 -24.16
C LYS A 266 -8.52 16.06 -25.02
N GLU A 267 -9.31 15.00 -24.83
CA GLU A 267 -9.26 13.79 -25.68
C GLU A 267 -9.60 14.12 -27.13
N LYS A 268 -10.64 14.93 -27.36
CA LYS A 268 -10.98 15.43 -28.69
C LYS A 268 -9.82 16.23 -29.30
N ARG A 269 -9.23 17.13 -28.53
CA ARG A 269 -8.11 17.94 -29.00
C ARG A 269 -6.86 17.10 -29.29
N GLU A 270 -6.56 16.10 -28.46
CA GLU A 270 -5.48 15.14 -28.72
C GLU A 270 -5.73 14.41 -30.04
N ALA A 271 -6.96 13.92 -30.27
CA ALA A 271 -7.33 13.23 -31.49
C ALA A 271 -7.17 14.13 -32.73
N GLU A 272 -7.62 15.39 -32.67
CA GLU A 272 -7.44 16.38 -33.75
C GLU A 272 -5.97 16.61 -34.08
N LEU A 273 -5.12 16.82 -33.06
CA LEU A 273 -3.68 17.01 -33.22
C LEU A 273 -3.02 15.77 -33.84
N LYS A 274 -3.37 14.57 -33.33
CA LYS A 274 -2.87 13.30 -33.84
C LYS A 274 -3.24 13.10 -35.31
N GLN A 275 -4.49 13.35 -35.68
CA GLN A 275 -4.98 13.22 -37.06
C GLN A 275 -4.31 14.23 -37.99
N MET A 276 -4.13 15.47 -37.57
CA MET A 276 -3.39 16.48 -38.34
C MET A 276 -1.95 16.03 -38.62
N LEU A 277 -1.25 15.48 -37.62
CA LEU A 277 0.10 14.95 -37.82
C LEU A 277 0.11 13.71 -38.74
N GLN A 278 -0.83 12.78 -38.56
CA GLN A 278 -0.98 11.61 -39.44
C GLN A 278 -1.25 12.02 -40.90
N GLN A 279 -2.13 13.00 -41.10
CA GLN A 279 -2.43 13.55 -42.42
C GLN A 279 -1.20 14.20 -43.06
N ALA A 280 -0.39 14.92 -42.28
CA ALA A 280 0.87 15.50 -42.76
C ALA A 280 1.95 14.44 -43.04
N MET A 281 1.99 13.36 -42.26
CA MET A 281 2.90 12.23 -42.47
C MET A 281 2.57 11.44 -43.74
N GLY A 282 1.28 11.28 -44.07
CA GLY A 282 0.85 10.47 -45.20
C GLY A 282 1.37 9.03 -45.09
N GLU A 283 2.14 8.59 -46.07
CA GLU A 283 2.75 7.25 -46.10
C GLU A 283 4.04 7.13 -45.28
N ALA A 284 4.55 8.24 -44.74
CA ALA A 284 5.79 8.27 -43.99
C ALA A 284 5.67 7.49 -42.67
N THR A 285 6.67 6.66 -42.42
CA THR A 285 6.79 5.81 -41.23
C THR A 285 7.16 6.60 -39.96
N ARG A 286 7.78 7.77 -40.13
CA ARG A 286 8.29 8.64 -39.04
C ARG A 286 8.40 10.09 -39.52
N ALA A 287 8.11 11.04 -38.63
CA ALA A 287 8.38 12.47 -38.80
C ALA A 287 9.26 12.97 -37.65
N GLU A 288 10.28 13.77 -37.97
CA GLU A 288 11.21 14.37 -37.01
C GLU A 288 10.82 15.82 -36.71
N PHE A 289 11.00 16.24 -35.46
CA PHE A 289 10.79 17.60 -34.96
C PHE A 289 12.00 18.02 -34.11
N SER A 290 12.11 19.31 -33.78
CA SER A 290 13.23 19.83 -32.97
C SER A 290 13.32 19.22 -31.56
N SER A 291 12.19 18.77 -31.00
CA SER A 291 12.11 18.22 -29.64
C SER A 291 11.83 16.72 -29.58
N GLY A 292 11.85 16.01 -30.70
CA GLY A 292 11.54 14.58 -30.73
C GLY A 292 10.95 14.12 -32.07
N TYR A 293 10.21 13.01 -32.06
CA TYR A 293 9.67 12.42 -33.26
C TYR A 293 8.32 11.75 -33.01
N VAL A 294 7.57 11.53 -34.09
CA VAL A 294 6.38 10.69 -34.12
C VAL A 294 6.58 9.57 -35.12
N SER A 295 6.19 8.34 -34.76
CA SER A 295 6.19 7.20 -35.67
C SER A 295 4.78 6.64 -35.83
N TRP A 296 4.39 6.40 -37.07
CA TRP A 296 3.10 5.82 -37.41
C TRP A 296 3.33 4.78 -38.50
N ARG A 297 3.05 3.51 -38.21
CA ARG A 297 3.36 2.38 -39.08
C ARG A 297 2.20 1.41 -39.09
N LYS A 298 1.94 0.78 -40.24
CA LYS A 298 1.04 -0.36 -40.30
C LYS A 298 1.66 -1.53 -39.51
N ALA A 299 0.94 -2.07 -38.54
CA ALA A 299 1.33 -3.30 -37.86
C ALA A 299 1.27 -4.49 -38.84
N LYS A 300 2.00 -5.58 -38.54
CA LYS A 300 1.92 -6.80 -39.34
C LYS A 300 0.50 -7.38 -39.24
N ASP A 301 -0.06 -7.77 -40.38
CA ASP A 301 -1.35 -8.46 -40.41
C ASP A 301 -1.27 -9.74 -39.57
N SER A 302 -2.30 -9.98 -38.75
CA SER A 302 -2.38 -11.14 -37.86
C SER A 302 -3.75 -11.79 -37.97
N THR A 303 -3.77 -13.11 -37.87
CA THR A 303 -5.00 -13.89 -37.83
C THR A 303 -5.39 -14.12 -36.38
N VAL A 304 -6.57 -13.66 -35.99
CA VAL A 304 -7.17 -13.91 -34.68
C VAL A 304 -8.36 -14.84 -34.80
N LEU A 305 -8.69 -15.54 -33.72
CA LEU A 305 -9.87 -16.40 -33.68
C LEU A 305 -11.14 -15.53 -33.72
N ASP A 306 -12.00 -15.77 -34.69
CA ASP A 306 -13.33 -15.16 -34.75
C ASP A 306 -14.26 -15.87 -33.75
N VAL A 307 -14.23 -15.39 -32.51
CA VAL A 307 -15.01 -15.96 -31.40
C VAL A 307 -16.50 -15.83 -31.67
N GLU A 308 -16.96 -14.73 -32.28
CA GLU A 308 -18.38 -14.50 -32.55
C GLU A 308 -18.92 -15.54 -33.54
N ARG A 309 -18.22 -15.71 -34.68
CA ARG A 309 -18.59 -16.73 -35.66
C ARG A 309 -18.47 -18.14 -35.10
N MET A 310 -17.40 -18.43 -34.35
CA MET A 310 -17.21 -19.74 -33.73
C MET A 310 -18.36 -20.08 -32.77
N LEU A 311 -18.76 -19.16 -31.90
CA LEU A 311 -19.85 -19.40 -30.96
C LEU A 311 -21.20 -19.51 -31.66
N LYS A 312 -21.40 -18.80 -32.78
CA LYS A 312 -22.60 -18.95 -33.63
C LYS A 312 -22.67 -20.34 -34.28
N GLU A 313 -21.56 -20.85 -34.80
CA GLU A 313 -21.50 -22.19 -35.43
C GLU A 313 -21.44 -23.33 -34.39
N LYS A 314 -20.91 -23.06 -33.19
CA LYS A 314 -20.66 -24.04 -32.12
C LYS A 314 -21.15 -23.52 -30.75
N PRO A 315 -22.47 -23.32 -30.57
CA PRO A 315 -23.02 -22.76 -29.33
C PRO A 315 -22.74 -23.64 -28.09
N TYR A 316 -22.51 -24.94 -28.28
CA TYR A 316 -22.12 -25.85 -27.21
C TYR A 316 -20.81 -25.46 -26.51
N LEU A 317 -19.92 -24.70 -27.16
CA LEU A 317 -18.68 -24.22 -26.55
C LEU A 317 -18.95 -23.21 -25.43
N GLN A 318 -19.94 -22.32 -25.60
CA GLN A 318 -20.33 -21.38 -24.55
C GLN A 318 -20.93 -22.11 -23.35
N ALA A 319 -21.72 -23.15 -23.59
CA ALA A 319 -22.29 -23.98 -22.53
C ALA A 319 -21.24 -24.83 -21.80
N ARG A 320 -20.18 -25.27 -22.51
CA ARG A 320 -19.12 -26.12 -21.94
C ARG A 320 -18.07 -25.34 -21.14
N TYR A 321 -17.82 -24.09 -21.52
CA TYR A 321 -16.80 -23.24 -20.89
C TYR A 321 -17.39 -21.92 -20.35
N PRO A 322 -18.44 -21.97 -19.51
CA PRO A 322 -19.00 -20.76 -18.95
C PRO A 322 -18.03 -20.16 -17.95
N LYS A 323 -17.77 -18.87 -18.07
CA LYS A 323 -17.10 -18.09 -17.03
C LYS A 323 -18.10 -17.06 -16.51
N LEU A 324 -18.51 -17.20 -15.25
CA LEU A 324 -19.29 -16.17 -14.59
C LEU A 324 -18.41 -14.92 -14.42
N LYS A 325 -18.88 -13.79 -14.95
CA LYS A 325 -18.30 -12.48 -14.66
C LYS A 325 -19.31 -11.76 -13.78
N GLU A 326 -18.98 -11.64 -12.50
CA GLU A 326 -19.83 -10.90 -11.57
C GLU A 326 -19.97 -9.44 -11.99
N GLY A 327 -21.18 -8.93 -11.88
CA GLY A 327 -21.46 -7.51 -12.10
C GLY A 327 -20.92 -6.67 -10.95
N SER A 328 -20.60 -5.41 -11.24
CA SER A 328 -20.30 -4.40 -10.23
C SER A 328 -21.26 -3.23 -10.35
N ARG A 329 -21.51 -2.53 -9.22
CA ARG A 329 -22.25 -1.26 -9.25
C ARG A 329 -21.55 -0.29 -10.19
N ARG A 330 -22.31 0.33 -11.08
CA ARG A 330 -21.81 1.30 -12.06
C ARG A 330 -22.07 2.71 -11.56
N PHE A 331 -21.07 3.56 -11.71
CA PHE A 331 -21.18 4.98 -11.41
C PHE A 331 -21.43 5.76 -12.71
N LEU A 332 -22.66 6.22 -12.90
CA LEU A 332 -23.10 6.98 -14.07
C LEU A 332 -23.44 8.42 -13.67
N ILE A 333 -23.24 9.37 -14.59
CA ILE A 333 -23.62 10.77 -14.39
C ILE A 333 -24.63 11.13 -15.49
N GLY A 334 -25.70 11.80 -15.08
CA GLY A 334 -26.73 12.36 -15.97
C GLY A 334 -26.52 13.82 -16.33
#